data_AF-A0A316BP20-F1
#
_entry.id   AF-A0A316BP20-F1
#
_cell.length_a   1.000
_cell.length_b   1.000
_cell.length_c   1.000
_cell.angle_alpha   90.00
_cell.angle_beta   90.00
_cell.angle_gamma   90.00
#
_symmetry.space_group_name_H-M   'P 1'
#
loop_
_entity.id
_entity.type
_entity.pdbx_description
1 polymer ?
#
loop_
_entity_poly.entity_id
_entity_poly.type
_entity_poly.pdbx_seq_one_letter_code
_entity_poly.pdbx_strand_id
1 'polypeptide(L)'
;MLDTTKLTRICDIAERALDVHAHERKRKSAYLTLVDAYQAWKTEHKIGRVERNSPEWKQMQADTEDEYARFCVARDQEYNARRRLDTAIRRYHAA
;
A
#
# COMPACT_ATOMS: atom_id res chain seq x y z
N MET A 1 39.80 -8.12 9.11
CA MET A 1 38.63 -8.72 9.76
C MET A 1 37.38 -8.17 9.08
N LEU A 2 36.41 -9.02 8.74
CA LEU A 2 35.10 -8.53 8.33
C LEU A 2 34.45 -7.80 9.50
N ASP A 3 33.93 -6.60 9.25
CA ASP A 3 33.17 -5.84 10.24
C ASP A 3 31.78 -6.47 10.38
N THR A 4 31.65 -7.36 11.35
CA THR A 4 30.41 -8.07 11.68
C THR A 4 29.25 -7.11 11.96
N THR A 5 29.52 -5.93 12.50
CA THR A 5 28.50 -4.91 12.77
C THR A 5 27.94 -4.34 11.47
N LYS A 6 28.81 -4.01 10.51
CA LYS A 6 28.38 -3.58 9.18
C LYS A 6 27.57 -4.64 8.46
N LEU A 7 27.99 -5.91 8.53
CA LEU A 7 27.25 -7.02 7.93
C LEU A 7 25.84 -7.15 8.50
N THR A 8 25.69 -7.15 9.83
CA THR A 8 24.37 -7.23 10.49
C THR A 8 23.44 -6.10 10.04
N ARG A 9 23.97 -4.88 9.90
CA ARG A 9 23.17 -3.74 9.45
C ARG A 9 22.78 -3.83 7.96
N ILE A 10 23.62 -4.40 7.12
CA ILE A 10 23.28 -4.66 5.71
C ILE A 10 22.16 -5.71 5.63
N CYS A 11 22.22 -6.77 6.45
CA CYS A 11 21.14 -7.77 6.53
C CYS A 11 19.82 -7.11 6.98
N ASP A 12 19.85 -6.25 8.00
CA ASP A 12 18.68 -5.51 8.48
C ASP A 12 18.07 -4.59 7.41
N ILE A 13 18.90 -3.96 6.56
CA ILE A 13 18.43 -3.20 5.40
C ILE A 13 17.75 -4.13 4.37
N ALA A 14 18.38 -5.28 4.08
CA ALA A 14 17.85 -6.23 3.11
C ALA A 14 16.49 -6.80 3.53
N GLU A 15 16.33 -7.17 4.80
CA GLU A 15 15.05 -7.63 5.37
C GLU A 15 13.96 -6.56 5.22
N ARG A 16 14.28 -5.31 5.57
CA ARG A 16 13.32 -4.20 5.44
C ARG A 16 12.99 -3.85 3.99
N ALA A 17 13.92 -4.05 3.06
CA ALA A 17 13.67 -3.88 1.63
C ALA A 17 12.69 -4.95 1.10
N LEU A 18 12.84 -6.20 1.55
CA LEU A 18 11.90 -7.27 1.23
C LEU A 18 10.50 -7.00 1.81
N ASP A 19 10.43 -6.47 3.04
CA ASP A 19 9.16 -6.04 3.64
C ASP A 19 8.47 -4.95 2.81
N VAL A 20 9.21 -3.92 2.37
CA VAL A 20 8.67 -2.87 1.50
C VAL A 20 8.12 -3.49 0.22
N HIS A 21 8.87 -4.37 -0.42
CA HIS A 21 8.42 -5.03 -1.65
C HIS A 21 7.13 -5.85 -1.41
N ALA A 22 7.04 -6.58 -0.30
CA ALA A 22 5.84 -7.34 0.06
C ALA A 22 4.62 -6.42 0.27
N HIS A 23 4.78 -5.30 0.98
CA HIS A 23 3.69 -4.35 1.21
C HIS A 23 3.30 -3.57 -0.05
N GLU A 24 4.24 -3.22 -0.92
CA GLU A 24 3.95 -2.64 -2.23
C GLU A 24 3.05 -3.57 -3.07
N ARG A 25 3.36 -4.87 -3.08
CA ARG A 25 2.53 -5.88 -3.77
C ARG A 25 1.13 -5.96 -3.18
N LYS A 26 1.01 -5.97 -1.84
CA LYS A 26 -0.28 -5.97 -1.16
C LYS A 26 -1.11 -4.72 -1.48
N ARG A 27 -0.50 -3.53 -1.46
CA ARG A 27 -1.18 -2.28 -1.83
C ARG A 27 -1.64 -2.30 -3.29
N LYS A 28 -0.77 -2.72 -4.22
CA LYS A 28 -1.13 -2.83 -5.65
C LYS A 28 -2.30 -3.80 -5.84
N SER A 29 -2.28 -4.95 -5.18
CA SER A 29 -3.38 -5.91 -5.21
C SER A 29 -4.68 -5.30 -4.67
N ALA A 30 -4.66 -4.67 -3.50
CA ALA A 30 -5.85 -4.05 -2.90
C ALA A 30 -6.40 -2.91 -3.76
N TYR A 31 -5.52 -2.15 -4.43
CA TYR A 31 -5.94 -1.11 -5.37
C TYR A 31 -6.67 -1.70 -6.59
N LEU A 32 -6.17 -2.80 -7.17
CA LEU A 32 -6.86 -3.47 -8.28
C LEU A 32 -8.23 -3.99 -7.83
N THR A 33 -8.32 -4.63 -6.66
CA THR A 33 -9.60 -5.06 -6.09
C THR A 33 -10.59 -3.90 -5.92
N LEU A 34 -10.13 -2.74 -5.44
CA LEU A 34 -10.98 -1.55 -5.33
C LEU A 34 -11.44 -1.03 -6.70
N VAL A 35 -10.55 -1.00 -7.70
CA VAL A 35 -10.90 -0.60 -9.06
C VAL A 35 -11.94 -1.56 -9.65
N ASP A 36 -11.76 -2.86 -9.47
CA ASP A 36 -12.69 -3.88 -9.93
C ASP A 36 -14.07 -3.72 -9.27
N ALA A 37 -14.10 -3.45 -7.95
CA ALA A 37 -15.35 -3.16 -7.24
C ALA A 37 -16.07 -1.92 -7.79
N TYR A 38 -15.35 -0.83 -8.06
CA TYR A 38 -15.94 0.35 -8.70
C TYR A 38 -16.48 0.06 -10.11
N GLN A 39 -15.80 -0.78 -10.90
CA GLN A 39 -16.28 -1.15 -12.23
C GLN A 39 -17.50 -2.08 -12.16
N ALA A 40 -17.51 -3.04 -11.24
CA ALA A 40 -18.65 -3.92 -11.00
C ALA A 40 -19.88 -3.10 -10.60
N TRP A 41 -19.73 -2.19 -9.63
CA TRP A 41 -20.80 -1.30 -9.17
C TRP A 41 -21.37 -0.46 -10.33
N LYS A 42 -20.50 0.17 -11.13
CA LYS A 42 -20.92 0.95 -12.30
C LYS A 42 -21.67 0.11 -13.33
N THR A 43 -21.24 -1.12 -13.54
CA THR A 43 -21.87 -2.06 -14.49
C THR A 43 -23.26 -2.45 -14.01
N GLU A 44 -23.41 -2.79 -12.73
CA GLU A 44 -24.68 -3.14 -12.10
C GLU A 44 -25.69 -1.99 -12.19
N HIS A 45 -25.23 -0.76 -11.91
CA HIS A 45 -26.08 0.43 -11.92
C HIS A 45 -26.24 1.05 -13.32
N LYS A 46 -25.61 0.46 -14.35
CA LYS A 46 -25.61 0.96 -15.75
C LYS A 46 -25.11 2.41 -15.87
N ILE A 47 -24.14 2.79 -15.06
CA ILE A 47 -23.54 4.13 -15.04
C ILE A 47 -22.21 4.11 -15.77
N GLY A 48 -22.09 4.88 -16.87
CA GLY A 48 -20.84 4.98 -17.62
C GLY A 48 -19.75 5.80 -16.91
N ARG A 49 -20.15 6.89 -16.25
CA ARG A 49 -19.23 7.78 -15.49
C ARG A 49 -19.92 8.26 -14.22
N VAL A 50 -19.18 8.20 -13.12
CA VAL A 50 -19.61 8.74 -11.82
C VAL A 50 -18.86 10.06 -11.61
N GLU A 51 -19.59 11.17 -11.50
CA GLU A 51 -19.00 12.47 -11.20
C GLU A 51 -18.66 12.58 -9.72
N ARG A 52 -17.53 13.22 -9.41
CA ARG A 52 -17.09 13.36 -8.02
C ARG A 52 -18.10 14.20 -7.23
N ASN A 53 -18.39 13.77 -6.00
CA ASN A 53 -19.39 14.37 -5.07
C ASN A 53 -20.86 14.22 -5.49
N SER A 54 -21.17 13.51 -6.58
CA SER A 54 -22.56 13.21 -6.93
C SER A 54 -23.21 12.23 -5.93
N PRO A 55 -24.55 12.10 -5.89
CA PRO A 55 -25.21 11.07 -5.10
C PRO A 55 -24.70 9.66 -5.42
N GLU A 56 -24.50 9.36 -6.70
CA GLU A 56 -23.98 8.08 -7.19
C GLU A 56 -22.55 7.84 -6.70
N TRP A 57 -21.72 8.89 -6.63
CA TRP A 57 -20.39 8.80 -6.04
C TRP A 57 -20.44 8.40 -4.58
N LYS A 58 -21.33 9.03 -3.78
CA LYS A 58 -21.48 8.70 -2.37
C LYS A 58 -21.98 7.26 -2.18
N GLN A 59 -22.90 6.82 -3.03
CA GLN A 59 -23.44 5.48 -2.98
C GLN A 59 -22.40 4.43 -3.36
N MET A 60 -21.66 4.65 -4.46
CA MET A 60 -20.53 3.79 -4.83
C MET A 60 -19.49 3.71 -3.70
N GLN A 61 -19.16 4.83 -3.06
CA GLN A 61 -18.22 4.83 -1.94
C GLN A 61 -18.73 4.04 -0.73
N ALA A 62 -20.02 4.11 -0.42
CA ALA A 62 -20.62 3.34 0.65
C ALA A 62 -20.65 1.83 0.33
N ASP A 63 -21.02 1.48 -0.90
CA ASP A 63 -21.16 0.09 -1.32
C ASP A 63 -19.80 -0.61 -1.49
N THR A 64 -18.71 0.13 -1.73
CA THR A 64 -17.35 -0.40 -1.82
C THR A 64 -16.45 0.08 -0.67
N GLU A 65 -17.03 0.40 0.47
CA GLU A 65 -16.31 0.93 1.64
C GLU A 65 -15.22 -0.05 2.11
N ASP A 66 -15.53 -1.34 2.13
CA ASP A 66 -14.62 -2.40 2.57
C ASP A 66 -13.36 -2.50 1.70
N GLU A 67 -13.51 -2.47 0.38
CA GLU A 67 -12.37 -2.47 -0.54
C GLU A 67 -11.52 -1.21 -0.38
N TYR A 68 -12.17 -0.06 -0.17
CA TYR A 68 -11.48 1.19 0.06
C TYR A 68 -10.71 1.18 1.39
N ALA A 69 -11.30 0.65 2.45
CA ALA A 69 -10.67 0.48 3.76
C ALA A 69 -9.46 -0.46 3.66
N ARG A 70 -9.60 -1.61 2.98
CA ARG A 70 -8.48 -2.55 2.73
C ARG A 70 -7.34 -1.88 1.97
N PHE A 71 -7.65 -1.09 0.94
CA PHE A 71 -6.64 -0.32 0.21
C PHE A 71 -5.93 0.70 1.12
N CYS A 72 -6.67 1.44 1.95
CA CYS A 72 -6.10 2.41 2.88
C CYS A 72 -5.14 1.74 3.87
N VAL A 73 -5.56 0.63 4.48
CA VAL A 73 -4.70 -0.14 5.39
C VAL A 73 -3.43 -0.62 4.69
N ALA A 74 -3.55 -1.17 3.48
CA ALA A 74 -2.39 -1.65 2.71
C ALA A 74 -1.43 -0.51 2.35
N ARG A 75 -1.96 0.67 2.00
CA ARG A 75 -1.17 1.87 1.72
C ARG A 75 -0.40 2.33 2.95
N ASP A 76 -1.06 2.39 4.10
CA ASP A 76 -0.44 2.86 5.35
C ASP A 76 0.63 1.87 5.84
N GLN A 77 0.41 0.57 5.64
CA GLN A 77 1.42 -0.46 5.88
C GLN A 77 2.65 -0.31 4.97
N GLU A 78 2.48 -0.03 3.68
CA GLU A 78 3.58 0.25 2.75
C GLU A 78 4.37 1.49 3.21
N TYR A 79 3.66 2.57 3.56
CA TYR A 79 4.29 3.80 4.06
C TYR A 79 5.15 3.52 5.31
N ASN A 80 4.61 2.77 6.27
CA ASN A 80 5.34 2.40 7.48
C ASN A 80 6.54 1.50 7.19
N ALA A 81 6.43 0.57 6.23
CA ALA A 81 7.56 -0.26 5.81
C ALA A 81 8.69 0.59 5.20
N ARG A 82 8.35 1.55 4.32
CA ARG A 82 9.32 2.49 3.74
C ARG A 82 10.04 3.29 4.81
N ARG A 83 9.29 3.82 5.79
CA ARG A 83 9.86 4.56 6.92
C ARG A 83 10.83 3.72 7.75
N ARG A 84 10.53 2.43 7.98
CA ARG A 84 11.44 1.51 8.68
C ARG A 84 12.72 1.27 7.88
N LEU A 85 12.62 1.08 6.55
CA LEU A 85 13.76 0.96 5.66
C LEU A 85 14.66 2.21 5.69
N ASP A 86 14.08 3.40 5.55
CA ASP A 86 14.84 4.66 5.62
C ASP A 86 15.58 4.81 6.95
N THR A 87 14.95 4.39 8.05
CA THR A 87 15.56 4.38 9.38
C THR A 87 16.75 3.41 9.44
N ALA A 88 16.65 2.25 8.79
CA ALA A 88 17.74 1.26 8.66
C ALA A 88 18.96 1.86 7.97
N ILE A 89 18.71 2.50 6.82
CA ILE A 89 19.74 3.10 5.98
C ILE A 89 20.44 4.23 6.73
N ARG A 90 19.70 5.10 7.41
CA ARG A 90 20.27 6.16 8.25
C ARG A 90 21.14 5.60 9.37
N ARG A 91 20.71 4.53 10.04
CA ARG A 91 21.49 3.86 11.09
C ARG A 91 22.78 3.23 10.56
N TYR A 92 22.75 2.71 9.34
CA TYR A 92 23.96 2.19 8.68
C TYR A 92 24.99 3.28 8.41
N HIS A 93 24.55 4.46 7.96
CA HIS A 93 25.44 5.59 7.68
C HIS A 93 25.95 6.32 8.91
N ALA A 94 25.20 6.29 10.02
CA ALA A 94 25.57 7.00 11.25
C ALA A 94 26.71 6.35 12.06
N ALA A 95 27.30 5.26 11.56
CA ALA A 95 28.24 4.44 12.32
C ALA A 95 29.35 3.86 11.44
#